data_AF-A0A0C2DCL1-F1
#
_entry.id   AF-A0A0C2DCL1-F1
#
_cell.length_a   1.000
_cell.length_b   1.000
_cell.length_c   1.000
_cell.angle_alpha   90.00
_cell.angle_beta   90.00
_cell.angle_gamma   90.00
#
_symmetry.space_group_name_H-M   'P 1'
#
loop_
_entity.id
_entity.type
_entity.pdbx_description
1 polymer ?
#
loop_
_entity_poly.entity_id
_entity_poly.type
_entity_poly.pdbx_seq_one_letter_code
_entity_poly.pdbx_strand_id
1 'polypeptide(L)'
;MKATEIAGLVCCCAPRARRGGPDSGPYIYNIFMEFLTKFRTPVGFLLRETYDDALNHLSNRHLFSPSYIIIGGRQPGEGAIISRDRMKAADVMTLSEKQWFLVETNFDHWDKDQDKRRITAAKALKAIGRRRLNADSMLKVLRTVPVKNNGTLFSTVMSARFPLLIKNSTFVWE
;
A
#
# COMPACT_ATOMS: atom_id res chain seq x y z
N MET A 1 -15.74 -5.10 -14.61
CA MET A 1 -14.73 -5.13 -13.54
C MET A 1 -15.46 -5.01 -12.22
N LYS A 2 -15.38 -6.01 -11.34
CA LYS A 2 -16.05 -5.95 -10.02
C LYS A 2 -15.09 -5.29 -9.01
N ALA A 3 -15.62 -4.59 -8.01
CA ALA A 3 -14.83 -3.89 -6.98
C ALA A 3 -13.72 -4.71 -6.31
N THR A 4 -13.91 -6.02 -6.18
CA THR A 4 -12.98 -6.92 -5.51
C THR A 4 -11.67 -7.12 -6.26
N GLU A 5 -11.49 -6.47 -7.42
CA GLU A 5 -10.45 -6.79 -8.40
C GLU A 5 -9.51 -5.61 -8.68
N ILE A 6 -9.68 -4.48 -7.97
CA ILE A 6 -8.95 -3.23 -8.19
C ILE A 6 -8.15 -2.90 -6.95
N ALA A 7 -6.83 -3.12 -7.02
CA ALA A 7 -5.89 -2.59 -6.05
C ALA A 7 -5.62 -1.13 -6.43
N GLY A 8 -6.36 -0.22 -5.83
CA GLY A 8 -6.06 1.21 -5.88
C GLY A 8 -4.86 1.51 -4.99
N LEU A 9 -3.66 1.49 -5.57
CA LEU A 9 -2.42 1.76 -4.84
C LEU A 9 -2.24 3.27 -4.67
N VAL A 10 -2.56 3.83 -3.50
CA VAL A 10 -1.94 5.10 -3.08
C VAL A 10 -0.55 4.74 -2.55
N CYS A 11 0.42 4.64 -3.44
CA CYS A 11 1.80 4.45 -3.02
C CYS A 11 2.40 5.81 -2.67
N CYS A 12 2.39 6.17 -1.40
CA CYS A 12 3.49 6.96 -0.87
C CYS A 12 4.46 5.96 -0.24
N CYS A 13 5.54 5.61 -0.95
CA CYS A 13 6.75 5.07 -0.35
C CYS A 13 7.33 6.14 0.59
N ALA A 14 6.73 6.32 1.77
CA ALA A 14 7.34 7.02 2.86
C ALA A 14 7.60 6.02 3.99
N PRO A 15 8.75 6.12 4.66
CA PRO A 15 9.11 5.29 5.80
C PRO A 15 8.01 5.36 6.86
N ARG A 16 7.68 4.21 7.45
CA ARG A 16 6.65 4.13 8.49
C ARG A 16 7.10 4.95 9.71
N ALA A 17 6.33 5.99 10.02
CA ALA A 17 6.63 6.91 11.12
C ALA A 17 6.14 6.34 12.46
N ARG A 18 6.99 5.60 13.18
CA ARG A 18 6.76 5.30 14.61
C ARG A 18 7.38 6.41 15.46
N ARG A 19 6.63 6.96 16.43
CA ARG A 19 7.23 7.69 17.55
C ARG A 19 7.69 6.68 18.61
N GLY A 20 9.00 6.63 18.88
CA GLY A 20 9.53 6.16 20.18
C GLY A 20 9.76 4.65 20.37
N GLY A 21 10.04 3.87 19.33
CA GLY A 21 10.46 2.47 19.47
C GLY A 21 11.97 2.27 19.19
N PRO A 22 12.64 1.25 19.77
CA PRO A 22 14.07 0.99 19.55
C PRO A 22 14.46 0.79 18.07
N ASP A 23 13.50 0.47 17.20
CA ASP A 23 13.70 0.28 15.75
C ASP A 23 13.57 1.57 14.91
N SER A 24 13.17 2.69 15.52
CA SER A 24 12.95 4.00 14.89
C SER A 24 14.21 4.88 14.86
N GLY A 25 15.38 4.25 14.68
CA GLY A 25 16.66 4.95 14.56
C GLY A 25 16.70 5.94 13.38
N PRO A 26 17.48 7.04 13.50
CA PRO A 26 17.74 7.97 12.41
C PRO A 26 18.12 7.26 11.09
N TYR A 27 17.72 7.81 9.94
CA TYR A 27 18.01 7.24 8.60
C TYR A 27 19.45 6.79 8.38
N ILE A 28 20.41 7.44 9.05
CA ILE A 28 21.84 7.12 9.01
C ILE A 28 22.12 5.70 9.53
N TYR A 29 21.42 5.25 10.58
CA TYR A 29 21.55 3.87 11.07
C TYR A 29 21.06 2.84 10.06
N ASN A 30 20.13 3.22 9.18
CA ASN A 30 19.71 2.34 8.10
C ASN A 30 20.88 2.16 7.14
N ILE A 31 21.51 3.23 6.65
CA ILE A 31 22.65 3.15 5.70
C ILE A 31 23.80 2.29 6.26
N PHE A 32 24.13 2.43 7.55
CA PHE A 32 25.14 1.59 8.19
C PHE A 32 24.73 0.11 8.30
N MET A 33 23.47 -0.19 8.61
CA MET A 33 22.95 -1.55 8.57
C MET A 33 23.00 -2.14 7.15
N GLU A 34 22.86 -1.33 6.10
CA GLU A 34 22.91 -1.79 4.69
C GLU A 34 24.28 -2.37 4.35
N PHE A 35 25.33 -1.64 4.72
CA PHE A 35 26.72 -2.06 4.53
C PHE A 35 27.07 -3.32 5.32
N LEU A 36 26.50 -3.48 6.52
CA LEU A 36 26.78 -4.62 7.39
C LEU A 36 25.98 -5.88 7.04
N THR A 37 24.77 -5.75 6.48
CA THR A 37 23.82 -6.88 6.35
C THR A 37 23.66 -7.45 4.95
N LYS A 38 24.26 -6.87 3.90
CA LYS A 38 24.23 -7.41 2.52
C LYS A 38 22.82 -7.82 2.03
N PHE A 39 21.75 -7.11 2.41
CA PHE A 39 20.40 -7.43 1.94
C PHE A 39 20.21 -7.04 0.46
N ARG A 40 20.58 -7.94 -0.46
CA ARG A 40 20.62 -7.76 -1.91
C ARG A 40 19.27 -7.92 -2.64
N THR A 41 18.14 -7.56 -2.03
CA THR A 41 16.84 -7.77 -2.71
C THR A 41 15.99 -6.51 -2.63
N PRO A 42 16.10 -5.61 -3.61
CA PRO A 42 15.16 -4.51 -3.73
C PRO A 42 13.74 -5.08 -3.86
N VAL A 43 12.78 -4.45 -3.17
CA VAL A 43 11.38 -4.91 -3.05
C VAL A 43 10.73 -5.21 -4.40
N GLY A 44 11.18 -4.57 -5.48
CA GLY A 44 10.67 -4.75 -6.84
C GLY A 44 10.96 -6.11 -7.51
N PHE A 45 11.95 -6.89 -7.04
CA PHE A 45 12.29 -8.19 -7.66
C PHE A 45 11.45 -9.38 -7.13
N LEU A 46 10.49 -9.13 -6.22
CA LEU A 46 9.77 -10.13 -5.43
C LEU A 46 8.42 -10.61 -6.04
N LEU A 47 8.06 -10.21 -7.27
CA LEU A 47 6.68 -10.28 -7.78
C LEU A 47 6.31 -11.54 -8.60
N ARG A 48 7.05 -12.66 -8.48
CA ARG A 48 6.82 -13.87 -9.31
C ARG A 48 6.31 -15.08 -8.52
N GLU A 49 5.47 -14.85 -7.53
CA GLU A 49 4.88 -15.89 -6.67
C GLU A 49 3.34 -15.79 -6.65
N THR A 50 2.66 -16.83 -6.15
CA THR A 50 1.20 -16.78 -5.94
C THR A 50 0.85 -15.72 -4.88
N TYR A 51 -0.43 -15.35 -4.76
CA TYR A 51 -0.84 -14.34 -3.76
C TYR A 51 -0.45 -14.77 -2.33
N ASP A 52 -0.71 -16.03 -1.96
CA ASP A 52 -0.43 -16.54 -0.61
C ASP A 52 1.08 -16.64 -0.33
N ASP A 53 1.86 -17.11 -1.32
CA ASP A 53 3.31 -17.14 -1.23
C ASP A 53 3.87 -15.73 -1.06
N ALA A 54 3.43 -14.79 -1.89
CA ALA A 54 3.83 -13.39 -1.80
C ALA A 54 3.46 -12.78 -0.44
N LEU A 55 2.25 -13.03 0.07
CA LEU A 55 1.82 -12.56 1.38
C LEU A 55 2.69 -13.12 2.51
N ASN A 56 2.92 -14.43 2.52
CA ASN A 56 3.74 -15.11 3.52
C ASN A 56 5.19 -14.59 3.49
N HIS A 57 5.75 -14.50 2.29
CA HIS A 57 7.11 -14.06 2.06
C HIS A 57 7.30 -12.59 2.43
N LEU A 58 6.39 -11.70 2.01
CA LEU A 58 6.41 -10.29 2.34
C LEU A 58 6.07 -10.00 3.80
N SER A 59 5.49 -10.95 4.55
CA SER A 59 5.22 -10.81 5.99
C SER A 59 6.40 -11.24 6.88
N ASN A 60 7.23 -12.18 6.41
CA ASN A 60 8.27 -12.81 7.23
C ASN A 60 9.69 -12.45 6.82
N ARG A 61 9.92 -11.94 5.60
CA ARG A 61 11.27 -11.57 5.15
C ARG A 61 11.82 -10.39 5.93
N HIS A 62 13.10 -10.40 6.25
CA HIS A 62 13.78 -9.24 6.85
C HIS A 62 13.80 -8.06 5.87
N LEU A 63 13.36 -6.91 6.36
CA LEU A 63 13.35 -5.65 5.62
C LEU A 63 14.30 -4.65 6.26
N PHE A 64 14.88 -3.84 5.40
CA PHE A 64 15.80 -2.79 5.79
C PHE A 64 15.17 -1.70 6.66
N SER A 65 13.92 -1.34 6.34
CA SER A 65 13.21 -0.24 6.96
C SER A 65 11.74 -0.61 7.19
N PRO A 66 11.12 -0.12 8.28
CA PRO A 66 9.68 -0.18 8.47
C PRO A 66 8.92 0.44 7.30
N SER A 67 7.91 -0.26 6.80
CA SER A 67 7.16 0.14 5.60
C SER A 67 5.74 -0.43 5.62
N TYR A 68 4.91 0.05 4.70
CA TYR A 68 3.61 -0.56 4.40
C TYR A 68 3.68 -1.20 3.03
N ILE A 69 3.30 -2.47 2.96
CA ILE A 69 3.26 -3.21 1.69
C ILE A 69 1.81 -3.54 1.40
N ILE A 70 1.29 -3.00 0.30
CA ILE A 70 -0.08 -3.26 -0.15
C ILE A 70 -0.01 -4.24 -1.31
N ILE A 71 -0.68 -5.37 -1.16
CA ILE A 71 -0.75 -6.42 -2.18
C ILE A 71 -2.19 -6.65 -2.61
N GLY A 72 -2.37 -6.98 -3.89
CA GLY A 72 -3.65 -7.36 -4.48
C GLY A 72 -3.47 -8.53 -5.43
N GLY A 73 -4.29 -9.56 -5.28
CA GLY A 73 -4.25 -10.76 -6.09
C GLY A 73 -5.20 -10.72 -7.29
N ARG A 74 -5.45 -11.91 -7.85
CA ARG A 74 -6.31 -12.12 -9.03
C ARG A 74 -7.71 -12.60 -8.66
N GLN A 75 -7.89 -13.16 -7.47
CA GLN A 75 -9.14 -13.74 -7.00
C GLN A 75 -9.88 -12.80 -6.04
N PRO A 76 -11.21 -12.93 -5.91
CA PRO A 76 -11.97 -12.15 -4.93
C PRO A 76 -11.47 -12.41 -3.50
N GLY A 77 -11.27 -11.33 -2.74
CA GLY A 77 -10.77 -11.42 -1.36
C GLY A 77 -9.25 -11.43 -1.23
N GLU A 78 -8.51 -11.59 -2.34
CA GLU A 78 -7.05 -11.47 -2.34
C GLU A 78 -6.64 -9.98 -2.33
N GLY A 79 -6.51 -9.42 -1.14
CA GLY A 79 -5.89 -8.12 -0.93
C GLY A 79 -5.52 -7.91 0.53
N ALA A 80 -4.35 -7.31 0.77
CA ALA A 80 -3.85 -7.08 2.12
C ALA A 80 -3.00 -5.81 2.22
N ILE A 81 -3.01 -5.22 3.42
CA ILE A 81 -1.98 -4.27 3.89
C ILE A 81 -1.12 -5.02 4.92
N ILE A 82 0.18 -5.04 4.68
CA ILE A 82 1.18 -5.57 5.60
C ILE A 82 1.91 -4.38 6.21
N SER A 83 1.68 -4.13 7.51
CA SER A 83 2.44 -3.15 8.28
C SER A 83 3.72 -3.81 8.76
N ARG A 84 4.88 -3.36 8.25
CA ARG A 84 6.17 -4.02 8.47
C ARG A 84 7.04 -3.30 9.49
N ASP A 85 7.62 -4.07 10.40
CA ASP A 85 8.86 -3.73 11.10
C ASP A 85 10.04 -4.42 10.36
N ARG A 86 11.28 -4.10 10.77
CA ARG A 86 12.51 -4.62 10.13
C ARG A 86 12.54 -6.15 10.11
N MET A 87 12.14 -6.77 11.23
CA MET A 87 12.25 -8.23 11.41
C MET A 87 11.04 -8.98 10.84
N LYS A 88 9.82 -8.49 11.10
CA LYS A 88 8.57 -9.18 10.74
C LYS A 88 7.41 -8.20 10.55
N ALA A 89 6.26 -8.71 10.11
CA ALA A 89 5.02 -7.96 10.13
C ALA A 89 4.62 -7.57 11.56
N ALA A 90 4.32 -6.29 11.76
CA ALA A 90 3.69 -5.79 12.97
C ALA A 90 2.18 -6.06 12.95
N ASP A 91 1.57 -5.99 11.76
CA ASP A 91 0.16 -6.29 11.53
C ASP A 91 -0.10 -6.65 10.07
N VAL A 92 -1.12 -7.46 9.82
CA VAL A 92 -1.60 -7.82 8.49
C VAL A 92 -3.12 -7.66 8.44
N MET A 93 -3.61 -6.72 7.64
CA MET A 93 -5.03 -6.48 7.43
C MET A 93 -5.44 -7.01 6.05
N THR A 94 -6.39 -7.94 6.00
CA THR A 94 -6.87 -8.55 4.76
C THR A 94 -8.28 -8.10 4.39
N LEU A 95 -8.62 -8.21 3.11
CA LEU A 95 -10.00 -8.05 2.64
C LEU A 95 -10.89 -9.15 3.21
N SER A 96 -12.15 -8.80 3.45
CA SER A 96 -13.20 -9.74 3.82
C SER A 96 -14.53 -9.33 3.18
N GLU A 97 -15.56 -10.14 3.36
CA GLU A 97 -16.90 -9.79 2.85
C GLU A 97 -17.42 -8.48 3.45
N LYS A 98 -17.15 -8.25 4.74
CA LYS A 98 -17.53 -7.03 5.48
C LYS A 98 -16.59 -5.86 5.15
N GLN A 99 -15.30 -6.14 4.95
CA GLN A 99 -14.26 -5.15 4.65
C GLN A 99 -13.81 -5.29 3.19
N TRP A 100 -14.56 -4.68 2.27
CA TRP A 100 -14.35 -4.83 0.83
C TRP A 100 -13.31 -3.88 0.22
N PHE A 101 -12.72 -2.99 1.02
CA PHE A 101 -11.60 -2.14 0.63
C PHE A 101 -10.67 -1.91 1.82
N LEU A 102 -9.41 -1.60 1.51
CA LEU A 102 -8.38 -1.22 2.46
C LEU A 102 -7.78 0.13 2.03
N VAL A 103 -7.39 0.97 2.99
CA VAL A 103 -6.74 2.26 2.71
C VAL A 103 -5.55 2.40 3.64
N GLU A 104 -4.36 2.54 3.05
CA GLU A 104 -3.12 2.83 3.77
C GLU A 104 -2.53 4.16 3.28
N THR A 105 -1.84 4.86 4.17
CA THR A 105 -1.12 6.09 3.86
C THR A 105 0.32 5.98 4.39
N ASN A 106 0.65 6.74 5.43
CA ASN A 106 1.99 6.73 6.05
C ASN A 106 1.93 6.65 7.59
N PHE A 107 0.75 6.32 8.13
CA PHE A 107 0.51 6.18 9.56
C PHE A 107 -0.20 4.87 9.81
N ASP A 108 0.14 4.23 10.93
CA ASP A 108 -0.47 2.97 11.31
C ASP A 108 -1.99 3.10 11.33
N HIS A 109 -2.68 2.07 10.82
CA HIS A 109 -4.13 2.14 10.67
C HIS A 109 -4.87 2.22 12.01
N TRP A 110 -4.26 1.73 13.09
CA TRP A 110 -4.72 1.87 14.48
C TRP A 110 -4.40 3.24 15.11
N ASP A 111 -3.54 4.05 14.48
CA ASP A 111 -3.21 5.39 14.94
C ASP A 111 -4.14 6.43 14.30
N LYS A 112 -4.22 7.62 14.91
CA LYS A 112 -5.03 8.73 14.38
C LYS A 112 -4.46 9.23 13.04
N ASP A 113 -5.33 9.34 12.04
CA ASP A 113 -5.01 9.99 10.77
C ASP A 113 -4.72 11.48 11.00
N GLN A 114 -3.47 11.89 10.77
CA GLN A 114 -3.00 13.25 11.04
C GLN A 114 -3.24 14.19 9.86
N ASP A 115 -3.21 13.68 8.64
CA ASP A 115 -3.28 14.48 7.41
C ASP A 115 -4.60 14.33 6.64
N LYS A 116 -5.53 13.55 7.18
CA LYS A 116 -6.90 13.33 6.69
C LYS A 116 -6.97 12.63 5.33
N ARG A 117 -5.85 12.17 4.76
CA ARG A 117 -5.83 11.48 3.46
C ARG A 117 -6.57 10.15 3.57
N ARG A 118 -6.30 9.38 4.63
CA ARG A 118 -6.90 8.06 4.84
C ARG A 118 -8.41 8.16 5.05
N ILE A 119 -8.86 9.08 5.91
CA ILE A 119 -10.29 9.32 6.17
C ILE A 119 -11.02 9.78 4.91
N THR A 120 -10.41 10.68 4.13
CA THR A 120 -11.02 11.22 2.90
C THR A 120 -11.18 10.13 1.84
N ALA A 121 -10.12 9.34 1.61
CA ALA A 121 -10.17 8.22 0.67
C ALA A 121 -11.20 7.17 1.10
N ALA A 122 -11.24 6.81 2.39
CA ALA A 122 -12.22 5.85 2.92
C ALA A 122 -13.66 6.35 2.77
N LYS A 123 -13.91 7.65 3.01
CA LYS A 123 -15.24 8.26 2.82
C LYS A 123 -15.66 8.22 1.35
N ALA A 124 -14.76 8.56 0.43
CA ALA A 124 -15.03 8.53 -1.00
C ALA A 124 -15.32 7.10 -1.50
N LEU A 125 -14.53 6.11 -1.06
CA LEU A 125 -14.76 4.69 -1.38
C LEU A 125 -16.12 4.21 -0.85
N LYS A 126 -16.47 4.52 0.41
CA LYS A 126 -17.78 4.19 0.97
C LYS A 126 -18.93 4.80 0.18
N ALA A 127 -18.79 6.07 -0.25
CA ALA A 127 -19.81 6.76 -1.03
C ALA A 127 -19.98 6.17 -2.45
N ILE A 128 -18.89 5.80 -3.11
CA ILE A 128 -18.92 5.08 -4.40
C ILE A 128 -19.62 3.74 -4.20
N GLY A 129 -19.20 2.97 -3.20
CA GLY A 129 -19.72 1.65 -2.87
C GLY A 129 -19.19 0.55 -3.81
N ARG A 130 -19.18 -0.69 -3.29
CA ARG A 130 -18.60 -1.87 -3.95
C ARG A 130 -19.12 -2.09 -5.39
N ARG A 131 -20.40 -1.85 -5.67
CA ARG A 131 -20.94 -2.12 -7.02
C ARG A 131 -20.44 -1.16 -8.09
N ARG A 132 -20.06 0.08 -7.72
CA ARG A 132 -19.68 1.14 -8.65
C ARG A 132 -18.17 1.34 -8.76
N LEU A 133 -17.37 0.56 -8.01
CA LEU A 133 -15.93 0.68 -8.09
C LEU A 133 -15.41 0.12 -9.42
N ASN A 134 -14.77 0.98 -10.18
CA ASN A 134 -13.99 0.72 -11.38
C ASN A 134 -12.73 1.62 -11.40
N ALA A 135 -11.87 1.45 -12.39
CA ALA A 135 -10.62 2.20 -12.49
C ALA A 135 -10.83 3.73 -12.48
N ASP A 136 -11.83 4.23 -13.21
CA ASP A 136 -12.14 5.67 -13.26
C ASP A 136 -12.61 6.20 -11.90
N SER A 137 -13.47 5.45 -11.21
CA SER A 137 -13.93 5.83 -9.88
C SER A 137 -12.78 5.81 -8.86
N MET A 138 -11.83 4.87 -8.99
CA MET A 138 -10.65 4.82 -8.15
C MET A 138 -9.72 6.01 -8.44
N LEU A 139 -9.51 6.35 -9.71
CA LEU A 139 -8.77 7.56 -10.10
C LEU A 139 -9.41 8.83 -9.53
N LYS A 140 -10.74 8.92 -9.49
CA LYS A 140 -11.44 10.04 -8.83
C LYS A 140 -11.14 10.10 -7.33
N VAL A 141 -11.09 8.95 -6.64
CA VAL A 141 -10.66 8.89 -5.23
C VAL A 141 -9.23 9.42 -5.09
N LEU A 142 -8.30 8.95 -5.91
CA LEU A 142 -6.89 9.37 -5.89
C LEU A 142 -6.70 10.87 -6.16
N ARG A 143 -7.59 11.47 -6.96
CA ARG A 143 -7.59 12.90 -7.33
C ARG A 143 -8.23 13.82 -6.29
N THR A 144 -8.91 13.27 -5.29
CA THR A 144 -9.66 14.06 -4.30
C THR A 144 -8.70 14.68 -3.28
N VAL A 145 -8.83 15.98 -2.99
CA VAL A 145 -8.03 16.64 -1.93
C VAL A 145 -8.52 16.17 -0.55
N PRO A 146 -7.63 15.81 0.42
CA PRO A 146 -6.17 15.93 0.39
C PRO A 146 -5.42 14.67 -0.07
N VAL A 147 -6.12 13.64 -0.56
CA VAL A 147 -5.50 12.40 -1.09
C VAL A 147 -4.49 12.76 -2.18
N LYS A 148 -4.90 13.58 -3.16
CA LYS A 148 -3.97 14.35 -3.99
C LYS A 148 -3.59 15.63 -3.23
N ASN A 149 -2.30 15.88 -3.12
CA ASN A 149 -1.73 17.09 -2.55
C ASN A 149 -0.48 17.52 -3.35
N ASN A 150 0.18 18.60 -2.92
CA ASN A 150 1.35 19.15 -3.62
C ASN A 150 2.57 18.21 -3.65
N GLY A 151 2.62 17.20 -2.78
CA GLY A 151 3.66 16.16 -2.82
C GLY A 151 3.32 14.97 -3.71
N THR A 152 2.15 14.96 -4.37
CA THR A 152 1.73 13.85 -5.22
C THR A 152 2.34 13.99 -6.61
N LEU A 153 3.33 13.16 -6.93
CA LEU A 153 4.01 13.17 -8.24
C LEU A 153 3.23 12.42 -9.32
N PHE A 154 2.62 11.29 -8.99
CA PHE A 154 1.78 10.54 -9.92
C PHE A 154 0.69 9.78 -9.18
N SER A 155 -0.33 9.34 -9.90
CA SER A 155 -1.39 8.45 -9.42
C SER A 155 -1.57 7.31 -10.39
N THR A 156 -1.67 6.08 -9.88
CA THR A 156 -1.82 4.89 -10.70
C THR A 156 -2.91 3.97 -10.16
N VAL A 157 -3.60 3.26 -11.05
CA VAL A 157 -4.52 2.17 -10.70
C VAL A 157 -4.08 0.90 -11.38
N MET A 158 -4.03 -0.19 -10.61
CA MET A 158 -3.52 -1.48 -11.06
C MET A 158 -4.51 -2.61 -10.73
N SER A 159 -4.41 -3.69 -11.50
CA SER A 159 -5.13 -4.93 -11.25
C SER A 159 -4.27 -6.10 -11.74
N ALA A 160 -4.00 -7.08 -10.86
CA ALA A 160 -3.25 -8.28 -11.24
C ALA A 160 -3.99 -9.13 -12.29
N ARG A 161 -5.33 -9.00 -12.37
CA ARG A 161 -6.15 -9.64 -13.40
C ARG A 161 -6.06 -8.92 -14.75
N PHE A 162 -5.93 -7.59 -14.74
CA PHE A 162 -5.90 -6.73 -15.92
C PHE A 162 -4.58 -5.93 -15.97
N PRO A 163 -3.46 -6.56 -16.36
CA PRO A 163 -2.13 -5.94 -16.27
C PRO A 163 -1.96 -4.71 -17.16
N LEU A 164 -2.71 -4.58 -18.26
CA LEU A 164 -2.67 -3.39 -19.12
C LEU A 164 -3.28 -2.15 -18.47
N LEU A 165 -4.03 -2.30 -17.36
CA LEU A 165 -4.68 -1.18 -16.69
C LEU A 165 -3.68 -0.13 -16.21
N ILE A 166 -2.49 -0.55 -15.78
CA ILE A 166 -1.43 0.35 -15.32
C ILE A 166 -1.01 1.36 -16.40
N LYS A 167 -0.99 0.94 -17.67
CA LYS A 167 -0.57 1.80 -18.79
C LYS A 167 -1.57 2.92 -19.05
N ASN A 168 -2.86 2.62 -18.89
CA ASN A 168 -3.94 3.55 -19.21
C ASN A 168 -4.45 4.34 -17.99
N SER A 169 -4.04 3.96 -16.78
CA SER A 169 -4.53 4.53 -15.52
C SER A 169 -3.44 5.15 -14.68
N THR A 170 -2.33 5.57 -15.31
CA THR A 170 -1.24 6.30 -14.65
C THR A 170 -1.21 7.74 -15.12
N PHE A 171 -1.23 8.67 -14.18
CA PHE A 171 -1.22 10.12 -14.41
C PHE A 171 -0.06 10.72 -13.64
N VAL A 172 0.83 11.43 -14.32
CA VAL A 172 1.87 12.25 -13.71
C VAL A 172 1.29 13.64 -13.48
N TRP A 173 1.51 14.19 -12.29
CA TRP A 173 1.06 15.52 -11.91
C TRP A 173 2.23 16.49 -12.06
N GLU A 174 1.92 17.67 -12.59
CA GLU A 174 2.81 18.83 -12.60
C GLU A 174 2.79 19.58 -11.27
#